data_AF-A0A7V8Z6G3-F1
#
_entry.id   AF-A0A7V8Z6G3-F1
#
_cell.length_a   1.000
_cell.length_b   1.000
_cell.length_c   1.000
_cell.angle_alpha   90.00
_cell.angle_beta   90.00
_cell.angle_gamma   90.00
#
_symmetry.space_group_name_H-M   'P 1'
#
loop_
_entity.id
_entity.type
_entity.pdbx_description
1 polymer ?
#
loop_
_entity_poly.entity_id
_entity_poly.type
_entity_poly.pdbx_seq_one_letter_code
_entity_poly.pdbx_strand_id
1 'polypeptide(L)'
;MVLDRGCLHEIAPELGRMYAANVKRWTKPGGSLILIMRLEGDTTGERRRRQIDTLFAGDFELVDWDNITIGGEHGETIDGGMFRLKKR
;
A
#
# COMPACT_ATOMS: atom_id res chain seq x y z
N MET A 1 -11.53 7.16 -5.93
CA MET A 1 -10.89 5.94 -5.42
C MET A 1 -9.58 5.83 -6.15
N VAL A 2 -8.48 5.56 -5.43
CA VAL A 2 -7.16 5.31 -6.01
C VAL A 2 -6.84 3.84 -5.78
N LEU A 3 -6.45 3.14 -6.83
CA LEU A 3 -5.91 1.79 -6.76
C LEU A 3 -4.44 1.88 -7.14
N ASP A 4 -3.57 1.43 -6.25
CA ASP A 4 -2.16 1.23 -6.53
C ASP A 4 -1.85 -0.25 -6.51
N ARG A 5 -1.35 -0.76 -7.64
CA ARG A 5 -0.84 -2.11 -7.73
C ARG A 5 0.63 -2.03 -8.11
N GLY A 6 1.47 -2.26 -7.13
CA GLY A 6 2.88 -2.46 -7.31
C GLY A 6 3.75 -1.19 -7.37
N CYS A 7 3.22 0.03 -7.26
CA CYS A 7 4.09 1.20 -7.38
C CYS A 7 4.83 1.50 -6.07
N LEU A 8 4.14 1.49 -4.92
CA LEU A 8 4.76 1.89 -3.65
C LEU A 8 5.95 1.00 -3.24
N HIS A 9 5.90 -0.30 -3.52
CA HIS A 9 6.98 -1.21 -3.14
C HIS A 9 8.16 -1.26 -4.13
N GLU A 10 8.00 -0.71 -5.34
CA GLU A 10 9.06 -0.68 -6.36
C GLU A 10 9.86 0.62 -6.36
N ILE A 11 9.33 1.68 -5.73
CA ILE A 11 10.07 2.94 -5.60
C ILE A 11 11.10 2.88 -4.47
N ALA A 12 12.16 3.68 -4.60
CA ALA A 12 13.18 3.81 -3.57
C ALA A 12 12.56 4.31 -2.24
N PRO A 13 12.96 3.76 -1.07
CA PRO A 13 12.36 4.08 0.23
C PRO A 13 12.28 5.57 0.55
N GLU A 14 13.28 6.34 0.16
CA GLU A 14 13.38 7.79 0.34
C GLU A 14 12.28 8.58 -0.40
N LEU A 15 11.71 8.00 -1.47
CA LEU A 15 10.62 8.59 -2.24
C LEU A 15 9.24 8.30 -1.65
N GLY A 16 9.14 7.41 -0.64
CA GLY A 16 7.86 6.99 -0.06
C GLY A 16 7.03 8.15 0.50
N ARG A 17 7.67 9.14 1.14
CA ARG A 17 6.97 10.34 1.67
C ARG A 17 6.41 11.21 0.54
N MET A 18 7.18 11.39 -0.53
CA MET A 18 6.73 12.16 -1.69
C MET A 18 5.57 11.45 -2.40
N TYR A 19 5.65 10.13 -2.54
CA TYR A 19 4.57 9.31 -3.06
C TYR A 19 3.29 9.47 -2.23
N ALA A 20 3.37 9.33 -0.90
CA ALA A 20 2.20 9.47 -0.02
C ALA A 20 1.57 10.87 -0.12
N ALA A 21 2.40 11.92 -0.18
CA ALA A 21 1.94 13.29 -0.39
C ALA A 21 1.20 13.48 -1.72
N ASN A 22 1.66 12.84 -2.80
CA ASN A 22 0.98 12.91 -4.10
C ASN A 22 -0.36 12.16 -4.08
N VAL A 23 -0.40 10.95 -3.52
CA VAL A 23 -1.64 10.18 -3.37
C VAL A 23 -2.67 10.93 -2.53
N LYS A 24 -2.23 11.60 -1.46
CA LYS A 24 -3.07 12.52 -0.68
C LYS A 24 -3.68 13.60 -1.56
N ARG A 25 -2.91 14.26 -2.43
CA ARG A 25 -3.40 15.35 -3.29
C ARG A 25 -4.42 14.85 -4.32
N TRP A 26 -4.25 13.63 -4.82
CA TRP A 26 -5.14 13.03 -5.82
C TRP A 26 -6.43 12.44 -5.23
N THR A 27 -6.41 12.09 -3.94
CA THR A 27 -7.58 11.48 -3.29
C THR A 27 -8.46 12.56 -2.67
N LYS A 28 -9.76 12.59 -2.97
CA LYS A 28 -10.72 13.49 -2.30
C LYS A 28 -10.99 13.05 -0.83
N PRO A 29 -11.32 13.96 0.10
CA PRO A 29 -11.75 13.59 1.45
C PRO A 29 -12.83 12.50 1.45
N GLY A 30 -12.74 11.55 2.37
CA GLY A 30 -13.59 10.35 2.42
C GLY A 30 -13.34 9.32 1.31
N GLY A 31 -12.45 9.61 0.35
CA GLY A 31 -12.08 8.69 -0.73
C GLY A 31 -11.21 7.53 -0.24
N SER A 32 -11.27 6.40 -0.95
CA SER A 32 -10.45 5.23 -0.63
C SER A 32 -9.19 5.14 -1.47
N LEU A 33 -8.13 4.64 -0.83
CA LEU A 33 -6.88 4.17 -1.43
C LEU A 33 -6.77 2.66 -1.16
N ILE A 34 -6.56 1.87 -2.20
CA ILE A 34 -6.27 0.44 -2.10
C ILE A 34 -4.85 0.23 -2.58
N LEU A 35 -4.00 -0.35 -1.74
CA LEU A 35 -2.62 -0.70 -2.06
C LEU A 35 -2.50 -2.21 -2.18
N ILE A 36 -1.99 -2.69 -3.30
CA ILE A 36 -1.64 -4.09 -3.54
C ILE A 36 -0.15 -4.14 -3.83
N MET A 37 0.60 -4.87 -3.01
CA MET A 37 2.07 -4.95 -3.14
C MET A 37 2.61 -6.33 -2.77
N ARG A 38 3.76 -6.70 -3.35
CA ARG A 38 4.48 -7.92 -2.98
C ARG A 38 5.06 -7.78 -1.57
N LEU A 39 5.10 -8.90 -0.85
CA LEU A 39 5.80 -9.06 0.41
C LEU A 39 7.12 -9.78 0.14
N GLU A 40 8.22 -9.02 0.05
CA GLU A 40 9.54 -9.57 -0.28
C GLU A 40 10.39 -9.84 0.98
N GLY A 41 11.21 -10.89 0.91
CA GLY A 41 12.13 -11.32 1.97
C GLY A 41 11.41 -11.64 3.28
N ASP A 42 11.96 -11.17 4.40
CA ASP A 42 11.41 -11.40 5.74
C ASP A 42 10.28 -10.40 6.10
N THR A 43 9.65 -9.77 5.11
CA THR A 43 8.60 -8.78 5.36
C THR A 43 7.24 -9.44 5.50
N THR A 44 6.76 -9.58 6.73
CA THR A 44 5.38 -10.02 6.98
C THR A 44 4.36 -8.94 6.62
N GLY A 45 3.13 -9.34 6.31
CA GLY A 45 2.03 -8.40 6.10
C GLY A 45 1.80 -7.47 7.30
N GLU A 46 1.96 -7.98 8.53
CA GLU A 46 1.83 -7.18 9.75
C GLU A 46 2.95 -6.12 9.89
N ARG A 47 4.19 -6.44 9.47
CA ARG A 47 5.27 -5.44 9.41
C ARG A 47 4.94 -4.37 8.37
N ARG A 48 4.45 -4.78 7.20
CA ARG A 48 4.09 -3.86 6.11
C ARG A 48 2.90 -2.98 6.48
N ARG A 49 1.90 -3.53 7.15
CA ARG A 49 0.75 -2.82 7.72
C ARG A 49 1.19 -1.63 8.58
N ARG A 50 2.10 -1.87 9.53
CA ARG A 50 2.63 -0.81 10.41
C ARG A 50 3.36 0.28 9.64
N GLN A 51 4.11 -0.08 8.61
CA GLN A 51 4.80 0.89 7.76
C GLN A 51 3.81 1.75 6.96
N ILE A 52 2.77 1.15 6.39
CA ILE A 52 1.72 1.85 5.64
C ILE A 52 0.94 2.78 6.56
N ASP A 53 0.52 2.28 7.73
CA ASP A 53 -0.18 3.09 8.72
C ASP A 53 0.66 4.30 9.15
N THR A 54 1.97 4.10 9.39
CA THR A 54 2.90 5.20 9.71
C THR A 54 3.07 6.18 8.56
N LEU A 55 3.22 5.69 7.32
CA LEU A 55 3.49 6.51 6.14
C LEU A 55 2.31 7.43 5.79
N PHE A 56 1.08 6.94 5.97
CA PHE A 56 -0.14 7.65 5.66
C PHE A 56 -0.83 8.26 6.90
N ALA A 57 -0.18 8.21 8.06
CA ALA A 57 -0.69 8.74 9.31
C ALA A 57 -1.09 10.21 9.17
N GLY A 58 -2.22 10.58 9.77
CA GLY A 58 -2.75 11.94 9.76
C GLY A 58 -3.59 12.31 8.53
N ASP A 59 -3.34 11.70 7.38
CA ASP A 59 -4.08 11.97 6.13
C ASP A 59 -5.07 10.87 5.77
N PHE A 60 -4.74 9.64 6.12
CA PHE A 60 -5.60 8.49 5.95
C PHE A 60 -5.77 7.74 7.27
N GLU A 61 -6.75 6.86 7.26
CA GLU A 61 -6.99 5.83 8.25
C GLU A 61 -6.86 4.48 7.53
N LEU A 62 -6.06 3.57 8.07
CA LEU A 62 -6.06 2.19 7.61
C LEU A 62 -7.33 1.50 8.12
N VAL A 63 -8.22 1.13 7.22
CA VAL A 63 -9.54 0.55 7.54
C VAL A 63 -9.48 -0.96 7.58
N ASP A 64 -8.72 -1.57 6.67
CA ASP A 64 -8.66 -3.01 6.51
C ASP A 64 -7.35 -3.44 5.85
N TRP A 65 -6.91 -4.67 6.09
CA TRP A 65 -5.78 -5.26 5.40
C TRP A 65 -5.83 -6.79 5.44
N ASP A 66 -5.23 -7.42 4.43
CA ASP A 66 -5.12 -8.87 4.36
C ASP A 66 -3.84 -9.31 3.64
N ASN A 67 -3.39 -10.53 3.94
CA ASN A 67 -2.38 -11.21 3.15
C ASN A 67 -3.07 -11.86 1.95
N ILE A 68 -2.51 -11.67 0.76
CA ILE A 68 -3.08 -12.16 -0.48
C ILE A 68 -2.01 -12.87 -1.30
N THR A 69 -2.45 -13.70 -2.23
CA THR A 69 -1.59 -14.26 -3.27
C THR A 69 -1.73 -13.42 -4.54
N ILE A 70 -0.61 -12.94 -5.09
CA ILE A 70 -0.57 -12.13 -6.31
C ILE A 70 -0.01 -12.98 -7.45
N GLY A 71 -0.62 -12.93 -8.62
CA GLY A 71 -0.05 -13.51 -9.84
C GLY A 71 1.22 -12.76 -10.27
N GLY A 72 2.32 -13.48 -10.35
CA GLY A 72 3.61 -13.04 -10.89
C GLY A 72 3.70 -13.22 -12.40
N GLU A 73 4.89 -12.94 -12.93
CA GLU A 73 5.20 -13.26 -14.33
C GLU A 73 5.31 -14.78 -14.50
N HIS A 74 5.04 -15.30 -15.70
CA HIS A 74 5.16 -16.73 -16.03
C HIS A 74 4.28 -17.69 -15.19
N GLY A 75 3.21 -17.20 -14.58
CA GLY A 75 2.26 -18.04 -13.82
C GLY A 75 2.69 -18.36 -12.40
N GLU A 76 3.75 -17.71 -11.91
CA GLU A 76 4.17 -17.80 -10.52
C GLU A 76 3.17 -17.12 -9.59
N THR A 77 3.14 -17.55 -8.33
CA THR A 77 2.37 -16.90 -7.26
C THR A 77 3.32 -16.29 -6.24
N ILE A 78 3.07 -15.05 -5.86
CA ILE A 78 3.91 -14.29 -4.93
C ILE A 78 3.07 -13.87 -3.73
N ASP A 79 3.65 -13.95 -2.54
CA ASP A 79 3.03 -13.43 -1.33
C ASP A 79 2.87 -11.91 -1.42
N GLY A 80 1.70 -11.42 -1.04
CA GLY A 80 1.33 -10.02 -1.15
C GLY A 80 0.50 -9.53 0.02
N GLY A 81 0.35 -8.22 0.09
CA GLY A 81 -0.55 -7.56 1.01
C GLY A 81 -1.52 -6.65 0.27
N MET A 82 -2.79 -6.70 0.67
CA MET A 82 -3.81 -5.74 0.29
C MET A 82 -4.10 -4.83 1.48
N PHE A 83 -4.01 -3.51 1.29
CA PHE A 83 -4.24 -2.54 2.35
C PHE A 83 -5.25 -1.52 1.88
N ARG A 84 -6.33 -1.35 2.65
CA ARG A 84 -7.40 -0.41 2.35
C ARG A 84 -7.33 0.76 3.32
N LEU A 85 -7.11 1.94 2.77
CA LEU A 85 -7.08 3.20 3.49
C LEU A 85 -8.26 4.08 3.10
N LYS A 86 -8.75 4.87 4.04
CA LYS A 86 -9.76 5.91 3.82
C LYS A 86 -9.18 7.27 4.15
N LYS A 87 -9.29 8.21 3.22
CA LYS A 87 -8.85 9.58 3.43
C LYS A 87 -9.75 10.26 4.46
N ARG A 88 -9.14 10.96 5.41
CA ARG A 88 -9.83 11.76 6.43
C ARG A 88 -10.52 12.98 5.81
#